data_AF-A0A3P7IS51-F1
#
_entry.id   AF-A0A3P7IS51-F1
#
_cell.length_a   1.000
_cell.length_b   1.000
_cell.length_c   1.000
_cell.angle_alpha   90.00
_cell.angle_beta   90.00
_cell.angle_gamma   90.00
#
_symmetry.space_group_name_H-M   'P 1'
#
loop_
_entity.id
_entity.type
_entity.pdbx_description
1 polymer ?
#
loop_
_entity_poly.entity_id
_entity_poly.type
_entity_poly.pdbx_seq_one_letter_code
_entity_poly.pdbx_strand_id
1 'polypeptide(L)'
;MLLLWLLPLVAAMPFDLSSELATSVTYDENFARNKMLPLAAAAYSSEPQQCCCCCCSRLWLLCHLICHPSLPPQSPMTRISHGIRCCHLRLQHTPPNRSTFTAVNNDDKAIILSYRGTDKNTQLLMEGDETIYKNHTAWAAGGTVSKYFGDAFQRLWMEGIKDDLTTLQSQNPTYELWITGHSLGGALASLAASYIANTKLFAANKIKLVTFGQPRTGDKLYAAAVEKQVDL
;
A
#
# COMPACT_ATOMS: atom_id res chain seq x y z
N MET A 1 39.04 -55.04 -25.50
CA MET A 1 38.85 -54.45 -24.14
C MET A 1 39.54 -53.09 -24.16
N LEU A 2 38.96 -51.94 -23.87
CA LEU A 2 37.65 -51.62 -23.31
C LEU A 2 37.31 -50.14 -23.66
N LEU A 3 36.03 -49.94 -23.92
CA LEU A 3 35.16 -48.76 -24.14
C LEU A 3 35.67 -47.31 -24.05
N LEU A 4 35.25 -46.56 -25.09
CA LEU A 4 34.80 -45.17 -25.07
C LEU A 4 33.71 -44.90 -24.01
N TRP A 5 33.82 -43.77 -23.30
CA TRP A 5 32.66 -43.04 -22.76
C TRP A 5 32.85 -41.53 -22.97
N LEU A 6 32.11 -41.00 -23.94
CA LEU A 6 31.65 -39.61 -23.99
C LEU A 6 30.56 -39.43 -22.92
N LEU A 7 30.52 -38.28 -22.25
CA LEU A 7 29.33 -37.64 -21.65
C LEU A 7 29.72 -36.19 -21.23
N PRO A 8 28.77 -35.25 -21.11
CA PRO A 8 28.69 -34.10 -22.00
C PRO A 8 28.93 -32.74 -21.31
N LEU A 9 29.09 -31.71 -22.15
CA LEU A 9 28.96 -30.30 -21.79
C LEU A 9 27.71 -30.08 -20.91
N VAL A 10 27.91 -29.66 -19.67
CA VAL A 10 26.91 -28.90 -18.92
C VAL A 10 27.52 -27.53 -18.69
N ALA A 11 27.08 -26.56 -19.48
CA ALA A 11 27.33 -25.16 -19.23
C ALA A 11 26.77 -24.85 -17.83
N ALA A 12 27.66 -24.68 -16.85
CA ALA A 12 27.30 -24.09 -15.57
C ALA A 12 27.02 -22.62 -15.84
N MET A 13 25.74 -22.31 -16.08
CA MET A 13 25.24 -20.96 -15.96
C MET A 13 24.87 -20.74 -14.48
N PRO A 14 25.56 -19.89 -13.72
CA PRO A 14 24.92 -19.18 -12.65
C PRO A 14 24.21 -17.98 -13.30
N PHE A 15 23.05 -18.22 -13.91
CA PHE A 15 22.09 -17.14 -14.11
C PHE A 15 21.52 -16.82 -12.74
N ASP A 16 22.12 -15.84 -12.08
CA ASP A 16 21.61 -15.22 -10.87
C ASP A 16 20.39 -14.35 -11.27
N LEU A 17 19.26 -15.02 -11.53
CA LEU A 17 18.00 -14.37 -11.88
C LEU A 17 17.48 -13.44 -10.75
N SER A 18 18.02 -13.58 -9.54
CA SER A 18 17.73 -12.73 -8.38
C SER A 18 18.32 -11.33 -8.51
N SER A 19 19.48 -11.17 -9.16
CA SER A 19 20.16 -9.87 -9.23
C SER A 19 19.59 -8.94 -10.31
N GLU A 20 19.01 -9.49 -11.37
CA GLU A 20 18.46 -8.68 -12.47
C GLU A 20 17.09 -8.07 -12.13
N LEU A 21 16.24 -8.80 -11.39
CA LEU A 21 14.92 -8.31 -10.95
C LEU A 21 15.01 -7.15 -9.93
N ALA A 22 16.08 -7.08 -9.13
CA ALA A 22 16.27 -6.03 -8.14
C ALA A 22 16.71 -4.67 -8.70
N THR A 23 16.95 -4.55 -10.02
CA THR A 23 17.53 -3.33 -10.62
C THR A 23 16.50 -2.38 -11.26
N SER A 24 15.23 -2.77 -11.33
CA SER A 24 14.18 -1.97 -11.98
C SER A 24 13.36 -1.09 -11.04
N VAL A 25 13.47 -1.27 -9.72
CA VAL A 25 12.65 -0.56 -8.75
C VAL A 25 13.45 0.61 -8.17
N THR A 26 13.11 1.83 -8.60
CA THR A 26 13.76 3.05 -8.10
C THR A 26 12.94 3.62 -6.95
N TYR A 27 13.42 3.39 -5.73
CA TYR A 27 12.86 4.02 -4.54
C TYR A 27 12.93 5.55 -4.63
N ASP A 28 11.79 6.23 -4.45
CA ASP A 28 11.68 7.68 -4.36
C ASP A 28 11.44 8.11 -2.90
N GLU A 29 12.50 8.55 -2.23
CA GLU A 29 12.47 9.08 -0.87
C GLU A 29 11.49 10.25 -0.71
N ASN A 30 11.38 11.15 -1.70
CA ASN A 30 10.48 12.29 -1.60
C ASN A 30 9.02 11.84 -1.67
N PHE A 31 8.72 10.86 -2.52
CA PHE A 31 7.40 10.24 -2.58
C PHE A 31 7.08 9.50 -1.27
N ALA A 32 7.98 8.64 -0.79
CA ALA A 32 7.77 7.89 0.44
C ALA A 32 7.58 8.81 1.66
N ARG A 33 8.49 9.75 1.87
CA ARG A 33 8.50 10.66 3.02
C ARG A 33 7.38 11.70 2.98
N ASN A 34 7.19 12.33 1.83
CA ASN A 34 6.29 13.47 1.75
C ASN A 34 4.90 13.09 1.28
N LYS A 35 4.66 11.91 0.71
CA LYS A 35 3.33 11.47 0.23
C LYS A 35 2.80 10.29 1.01
N MET A 36 3.53 9.18 1.05
CA MET A 36 3.04 7.93 1.63
C MET A 36 3.04 7.94 3.17
N LEU A 37 4.06 8.50 3.82
CA LEU A 37 4.14 8.53 5.27
C LEU A 37 3.01 9.33 5.93
N PRO A 38 2.64 10.56 5.48
CA PRO A 38 1.48 11.27 6.00
C PRO A 38 0.17 10.50 5.82
N LEU A 39 0.01 9.78 4.71
CA LEU A 39 -1.17 8.95 4.44
C LEU A 39 -1.25 7.74 5.38
N ALA A 40 -0.12 7.11 5.70
CA ALA A 40 -0.04 6.06 6.70
C ALA A 40 -0.36 6.59 8.11
N ALA A 41 0.12 7.79 8.45
CA ALA A 41 -0.18 8.43 9.73
C ALA A 41 -1.66 8.85 9.84
N ALA A 42 -2.25 9.37 8.76
CA ALA A 42 -3.65 9.79 8.73
C ALA A 42 -4.63 8.65 9.04
N ALA A 43 -4.25 7.39 8.80
CA ALA A 43 -5.09 6.23 9.10
C ALA A 43 -5.35 6.03 10.59
N TYR A 44 -4.55 6.65 11.46
CA TYR A 44 -4.74 6.64 12.92
C TYR A 44 -5.77 7.66 13.41
N SER A 45 -6.15 8.63 12.57
CA SER A 45 -7.13 9.64 12.92
C SER A 45 -8.55 9.11 12.80
N SER A 46 -9.42 9.53 13.72
CA SER A 46 -10.88 9.35 13.54
C SER A 46 -11.43 10.21 12.41
N GLU A 47 -10.69 11.24 12.00
CA GLU A 47 -11.02 12.14 10.90
C GLU A 47 -9.81 12.30 9.97
N PRO A 48 -9.50 11.30 9.12
CA PRO A 48 -8.35 11.35 8.22
C PRO A 48 -8.38 12.57 7.28
N GLN A 49 -9.57 13.12 7.02
CA GLN A 49 -9.78 14.35 6.24
C GLN A 49 -9.01 15.53 6.82
N GLN A 50 -9.04 15.72 8.15
CA GLN A 50 -8.36 16.85 8.80
C GLN A 50 -6.83 16.71 8.73
N CYS A 51 -6.32 15.47 8.85
CA CYS A 51 -4.90 15.18 8.73
C CYS A 51 -4.37 15.42 7.31
N CYS A 52 -5.20 15.11 6.31
CA CYS A 52 -4.88 15.41 4.93
C CYS A 52 -4.93 16.92 4.71
N CYS A 53 -6.03 17.59 5.06
CA CYS A 53 -6.16 19.04 4.89
C CYS A 53 -5.06 19.90 5.59
N CYS A 54 -4.62 19.57 6.82
CA CYS A 54 -3.59 20.36 7.53
C CYS A 54 -2.16 20.21 6.99
N CYS A 55 -1.87 19.25 6.10
CA CYS A 55 -0.55 19.16 5.45
C CYS A 55 -0.25 20.36 4.51
N CYS A 56 -1.24 21.19 4.18
CA CYS A 56 -1.11 22.29 3.22
C CYS A 56 -0.55 23.62 3.77
N SER A 57 -0.44 23.83 5.09
CA SER A 57 -0.03 25.15 5.61
C SER A 57 1.03 25.08 6.69
N ARG A 58 2.12 25.82 6.49
CA ARG A 58 3.24 26.00 7.44
C ARG A 58 2.83 26.81 8.69
N LEU A 59 1.55 27.16 8.82
CA LEU A 59 0.97 27.99 9.88
C LEU A 59 -0.30 27.31 10.40
N TRP A 60 -0.18 26.67 11.57
CA TRP A 60 -1.26 25.91 12.21
C TRP A 60 -2.56 26.73 12.41
N LEU A 61 -2.44 28.05 12.60
CA LEU A 61 -3.55 28.99 12.77
C LEU A 61 -4.46 29.15 11.52
N LEU A 62 -3.97 28.84 10.31
CA LEU A 62 -4.76 28.99 9.08
C LEU A 62 -5.51 27.71 8.68
N CYS A 63 -5.19 26.56 9.29
CA CYS A 63 -5.85 25.29 8.96
C CYS A 63 -7.36 25.31 9.31
N HIS A 64 -7.77 26.04 10.36
CA HIS A 64 -9.18 26.19 10.73
C HIS A 64 -10.02 27.01 9.73
N LEU A 65 -9.42 27.95 8.98
CA LEU A 65 -10.16 28.74 7.99
C LEU A 65 -10.34 28.02 6.65
N ILE A 66 -9.37 27.19 6.25
CA ILE A 66 -9.37 26.52 4.93
C ILE A 66 -10.26 25.28 4.93
N CYS A 67 -10.50 24.67 6.09
CA CYS A 67 -11.18 23.37 6.22
C CYS A 67 -12.59 23.48 6.82
N HIS A 68 -13.17 24.68 6.85
CA HIS A 68 -14.50 24.90 7.39
C HIS A 68 -15.56 24.16 6.53
N PRO A 69 -16.51 23.41 7.13
CA PRO A 69 -17.45 22.52 6.42
C PRO A 69 -18.51 23.23 5.55
N SER A 70 -18.37 24.52 5.28
CA SER A 70 -19.41 25.37 4.69
C SER A 70 -18.98 26.18 3.45
N LEU A 71 -17.85 25.87 2.80
CA LEU A 71 -17.42 26.59 1.60
C LEU A 71 -17.68 25.80 0.30
N PRO A 72 -18.32 26.41 -0.72
CA PRO A 72 -18.56 25.78 -2.01
C PRO A 72 -17.28 25.76 -2.87
N PRO A 73 -17.21 24.90 -3.91
CA PRO A 73 -15.99 24.73 -4.70
C PRO A 73 -15.89 25.85 -5.73
N GLN A 74 -14.94 26.78 -5.57
CA GLN A 74 -14.52 27.63 -6.68
C GLN A 74 -12.99 27.76 -6.75
N SER A 75 -12.50 27.47 -7.95
CA SER A 75 -11.14 27.59 -8.49
C SER A 75 -10.69 29.07 -8.61
N PRO A 76 -9.56 29.40 -9.28
CA PRO A 76 -8.22 28.80 -9.32
C PRO A 76 -7.16 29.80 -8.77
N MET A 77 -6.03 29.35 -8.21
CA MET A 77 -4.83 30.21 -8.17
C MET A 77 -3.51 29.44 -7.97
N THR A 78 -2.56 29.80 -8.82
CA THR A 78 -1.23 29.24 -9.01
C THR A 78 -0.21 29.82 -8.02
N ARG A 79 0.55 28.97 -7.29
CA ARG A 79 2.02 29.11 -7.14
C ARG A 79 2.66 27.86 -6.53
N ILE A 80 3.85 27.56 -7.02
CA ILE A 80 4.64 26.33 -6.88
C ILE A 80 5.54 26.41 -5.64
N SER A 81 5.53 25.36 -4.80
CA SER A 81 6.74 24.71 -4.26
C SER A 81 6.36 23.49 -3.41
N HIS A 82 6.70 22.30 -3.90
CA HIS A 82 6.91 21.01 -3.23
C HIS A 82 6.27 20.81 -1.84
N GLY A 83 5.07 20.25 -1.84
CA GLY A 83 4.35 19.75 -0.68
C GLY A 83 3.00 19.25 -1.15
N ILE A 84 2.50 18.11 -0.65
CA ILE A 84 1.19 17.58 -1.07
C ILE A 84 0.14 18.69 -0.89
N ARG A 85 -0.59 19.02 -1.96
CA ARG A 85 -1.83 19.79 -1.82
C ARG A 85 -2.94 18.87 -1.34
N CYS A 86 -2.86 18.62 -0.06
CA CYS A 86 -3.62 17.61 0.65
C CYS A 86 -5.08 18.07 0.90
N CYS A 87 -5.38 19.35 0.62
CA CYS A 87 -6.73 19.93 0.51
C CYS A 87 -7.56 19.42 -0.70
N HIS A 88 -6.97 18.69 -1.66
CA HIS A 88 -7.72 18.14 -2.80
C HIS A 88 -8.10 16.65 -2.61
N LEU A 89 -7.87 16.11 -1.41
CA LEU A 89 -8.18 14.71 -1.11
C LEU A 89 -9.67 14.53 -0.79
N ARG A 90 -10.42 13.86 -1.67
CA ARG A 90 -11.82 13.50 -1.40
C ARG A 90 -11.88 12.10 -0.79
N LEU A 91 -12.19 12.00 0.51
CA LEU A 91 -12.57 10.71 1.10
C LEU A 91 -13.99 10.37 0.64
N GLN A 92 -14.15 9.19 0.06
CA GLN A 92 -15.47 8.74 -0.40
C GLN A 92 -16.14 7.79 0.61
N HIS A 93 -15.37 7.02 1.38
CA HIS A 93 -15.93 6.07 2.33
C HIS A 93 -14.97 5.73 3.47
N THR A 94 -15.52 5.64 4.69
CA THR A 94 -14.87 5.01 5.84
C THR A 94 -15.81 3.90 6.30
N PRO A 95 -15.42 2.61 6.16
CA PRO A 95 -16.23 1.52 6.72
C PRO A 95 -16.40 1.72 8.24
N PRO A 96 -17.42 1.10 8.86
CA PRO A 96 -17.70 1.25 10.30
C PRO A 96 -16.50 0.91 11.19
N ASN A 97 -15.54 0.14 10.67
CA ASN A 97 -14.23 -0.06 11.25
C ASN A 97 -13.25 1.06 10.84
N ARG A 98 -12.93 1.95 11.79
CA ARG A 98 -12.00 3.11 11.68
C ARG A 98 -10.52 2.71 11.52
N SER A 99 -10.24 1.68 10.75
CA SER A 99 -8.92 1.05 10.58
C SER A 99 -8.41 1.12 9.14
N THR A 100 -9.17 1.67 8.21
CA THR A 100 -8.78 1.88 6.81
C THR A 100 -9.58 3.02 6.19
N PHE A 101 -9.03 3.67 5.17
CA PHE A 101 -9.76 4.64 4.37
C PHE A 101 -9.35 4.57 2.89
N THR A 102 -10.27 4.98 2.02
CA THR A 102 -10.01 5.23 0.60
C THR A 102 -10.14 6.71 0.27
N ALA A 103 -9.35 7.18 -0.68
CA ALA A 103 -9.32 8.59 -1.03
C ALA A 103 -8.93 8.83 -2.50
N VAL A 104 -9.23 10.02 -3.02
CA VAL A 104 -8.81 10.43 -4.36
C VAL A 104 -8.04 11.73 -4.30
N ASN A 105 -6.88 11.74 -4.94
CA ASN A 105 -6.04 12.90 -5.15
C ASN A 105 -5.95 13.18 -6.65
N ASN A 106 -6.74 14.14 -7.13
CA ASN A 106 -6.77 14.46 -8.57
C ASN A 106 -5.53 15.23 -9.04
N ASP A 107 -4.81 15.92 -8.15
CA ASP A 107 -3.58 16.66 -8.49
C ASP A 107 -2.48 15.68 -8.93
N ASP A 108 -2.34 14.58 -8.20
CA ASP A 108 -1.37 13.52 -8.50
C ASP A 108 -1.98 12.39 -9.36
N LYS A 109 -3.27 12.47 -9.72
CA LYS A 109 -4.04 11.41 -10.39
C LYS A 109 -3.90 10.05 -9.69
N ALA A 110 -4.17 10.03 -8.39
CA ALA A 110 -4.01 8.85 -7.55
C ALA A 110 -5.27 8.52 -6.76
N ILE A 111 -5.62 7.24 -6.71
CA ILE A 111 -6.52 6.64 -5.73
C ILE A 111 -5.65 6.14 -4.60
N ILE A 112 -6.03 6.42 -3.36
CA ILE A 112 -5.25 6.08 -2.16
C ILE A 112 -6.05 5.06 -1.34
N LEU A 113 -5.34 4.03 -0.89
CA LEU A 113 -5.80 3.04 0.07
C LEU A 113 -4.82 3.00 1.24
N SER A 114 -5.30 3.36 2.43
CA SER A 114 -4.44 3.39 3.62
C SER A 114 -4.99 2.48 4.72
N TYR A 115 -4.09 1.74 5.35
CA TYR A 115 -4.39 0.84 6.46
C TYR A 115 -3.74 1.32 7.75
N ARG A 116 -4.55 1.40 8.80
CA ARG A 116 -4.09 1.71 10.15
C ARG A 116 -3.38 0.49 10.75
N GLY A 117 -2.31 0.74 11.50
CA GLY A 117 -1.73 -0.28 12.38
C GLY A 117 -2.47 -0.38 13.73
N THR A 118 -1.91 -1.13 14.66
CA THR A 118 -2.44 -1.19 16.03
C THR A 118 -2.03 0.09 16.83
N ASP A 119 -2.65 0.41 17.97
CA ASP A 119 -2.33 1.61 18.76
C ASP A 119 -1.29 1.37 19.90
N LYS A 120 -0.94 0.12 20.21
CA LYS A 120 -0.18 -0.27 21.42
C LYS A 120 1.15 -1.00 21.08
N ASN A 121 1.80 -0.62 19.97
CA ASN A 121 2.47 -1.59 19.10
C ASN A 121 3.85 -2.11 19.46
N THR A 122 4.67 -1.43 20.24
CA THR A 122 6.08 -1.85 20.34
C THR A 122 6.22 -3.19 21.07
N GLN A 123 5.45 -3.39 22.14
CA GLN A 123 5.48 -4.63 22.91
C GLN A 123 4.66 -5.75 22.23
N LEU A 124 3.52 -5.40 21.61
CA LEU A 124 2.67 -6.36 20.89
C LEU A 124 3.33 -6.89 19.61
N LEU A 125 4.17 -6.10 18.94
CA LEU A 125 4.94 -6.60 17.79
C LEU A 125 5.91 -7.68 18.23
N MET A 126 6.67 -7.49 19.31
CA MET A 126 7.65 -8.48 19.77
C MET A 126 7.00 -9.75 20.35
N GLU A 127 5.95 -9.62 21.16
CA GLU A 127 5.26 -10.77 21.78
C GLU A 127 4.32 -11.48 20.77
N GLY A 128 3.78 -10.73 19.81
CA GLY A 128 2.88 -11.24 18.78
C GLY A 128 3.57 -11.90 17.59
N ASP A 129 4.82 -11.54 17.28
CA ASP A 129 5.54 -12.04 16.09
C ASP A 129 5.76 -13.56 16.07
N GLU A 130 5.75 -14.24 17.21
CA GLU A 130 5.80 -15.71 17.15
C GLU A 130 4.41 -16.33 16.98
N THR A 131 3.37 -15.74 17.56
CA THR A 131 2.03 -16.34 17.59
C THR A 131 1.23 -16.04 16.33
N ILE A 132 1.37 -14.83 15.79
CA ILE A 132 0.77 -14.39 14.52
C ILE A 132 1.29 -15.25 13.35
N TYR A 133 2.48 -15.83 13.48
CA TYR A 133 3.19 -16.52 12.41
C TYR A 133 3.12 -18.04 12.50
N LYS A 134 2.61 -18.60 13.59
CA LYS A 134 2.49 -20.06 13.73
C LYS A 134 1.49 -20.66 12.75
N ASN A 135 0.49 -19.88 12.33
CA ASN A 135 -0.57 -20.36 11.46
C ASN A 135 -0.55 -19.63 10.12
N HIS A 136 -0.56 -20.41 9.04
CA HIS A 136 -0.48 -19.92 7.67
C HIS A 136 -1.65 -20.42 6.84
N THR A 137 -2.03 -19.63 5.85
CA THR A 137 -3.04 -20.00 4.85
C THR A 137 -2.50 -19.76 3.46
N ALA A 138 -2.95 -20.56 2.49
CA ALA A 138 -2.62 -20.35 1.08
C ALA A 138 -3.08 -18.96 0.63
N TRP A 139 -2.26 -18.30 -0.18
CA TRP A 139 -2.52 -16.97 -0.68
C TRP A 139 -2.86 -16.98 -2.17
N ALA A 140 -3.82 -16.14 -2.57
CA ALA A 140 -4.38 -16.14 -3.93
C ALA A 140 -3.35 -15.81 -5.02
N ALA A 141 -2.33 -15.02 -4.70
CA ALA A 141 -1.25 -14.66 -5.62
C ALA A 141 -0.06 -15.66 -5.60
N GLY A 142 -0.11 -16.68 -4.74
CA GLY A 142 0.96 -17.66 -4.56
C GLY A 142 1.56 -17.64 -3.15
N GLY A 143 2.09 -18.80 -2.74
CA GLY A 143 2.67 -19.00 -1.42
C GLY A 143 1.64 -19.05 -0.29
N THR A 144 2.12 -18.75 0.91
CA THR A 144 1.31 -18.70 2.12
C THR A 144 1.54 -17.40 2.89
N VAL A 145 0.50 -16.93 3.57
CA VAL A 145 0.52 -15.73 4.42
C VAL A 145 0.10 -16.11 5.83
N SER A 146 0.49 -15.29 6.83
CA SER A 146 -0.06 -15.43 8.18
C SER A 146 -1.58 -15.42 8.11
N LYS A 147 -2.22 -16.42 8.72
CA LYS A 147 -3.69 -16.52 8.78
C LYS A 147 -4.31 -15.28 9.43
N TYR A 148 -3.64 -14.72 10.44
CA TYR A 148 -4.11 -13.52 11.13
C TYR A 148 -4.22 -12.32 10.18
N PHE A 149 -3.16 -12.02 9.41
CA PHE A 149 -3.21 -10.93 8.43
C PHE A 149 -4.17 -11.22 7.28
N GLY A 150 -4.20 -12.47 6.78
CA GLY A 150 -5.11 -12.89 5.71
C GLY A 150 -6.59 -12.74 6.09
N ASP A 151 -6.98 -13.22 7.26
CA ASP A 151 -8.35 -13.10 7.76
C ASP A 151 -8.73 -11.63 8.01
N ALA A 152 -7.83 -10.83 8.57
CA ALA A 152 -8.05 -9.40 8.80
C ALA A 152 -8.23 -8.63 7.48
N PHE A 153 -7.37 -8.88 6.50
CA PHE A 153 -7.50 -8.33 5.15
C PHE A 153 -8.84 -8.71 4.51
N GLN A 154 -9.19 -9.99 4.52
CA GLN A 154 -10.40 -10.48 3.86
C GLN A 154 -11.67 -9.86 4.47
N ARG A 155 -11.72 -9.67 5.79
CA ARG A 155 -12.81 -8.97 6.47
C ARG A 155 -12.96 -7.54 5.96
N LEU A 156 -11.88 -6.73 6.02
CA LEU A 156 -11.91 -5.34 5.57
C LEU A 156 -12.24 -5.21 4.08
N TRP A 157 -11.71 -6.14 3.27
CA TRP A 157 -11.99 -6.19 1.83
C TRP A 157 -13.49 -6.36 1.55
N MET A 158 -14.14 -7.28 2.26
CA MET A 158 -15.57 -7.60 2.11
C MET A 158 -16.49 -6.59 2.82
N GLU A 159 -16.00 -5.84 3.80
CA GLU A 159 -16.76 -4.83 4.55
C GLU A 159 -16.95 -3.50 3.80
N GLY A 160 -16.37 -3.34 2.62
CA GLY A 160 -16.64 -2.17 1.74
C GLY A 160 -15.48 -1.74 0.84
N ILE A 161 -14.24 -2.07 1.20
CA ILE A 161 -13.06 -1.60 0.44
C ILE A 161 -13.08 -2.07 -1.01
N LYS A 162 -13.57 -3.29 -1.28
CA LYS A 162 -13.74 -3.80 -2.65
C LYS A 162 -14.66 -2.89 -3.47
N ASP A 163 -15.81 -2.53 -2.93
CA ASP A 163 -16.85 -1.78 -3.63
C ASP A 163 -16.42 -0.32 -3.83
N ASP A 164 -15.76 0.26 -2.82
CA ASP A 164 -15.16 1.59 -2.88
C ASP A 164 -14.11 1.67 -3.99
N LEU A 165 -13.13 0.76 -3.99
CA LEU A 165 -12.06 0.77 -4.99
C LEU A 165 -12.58 0.50 -6.39
N THR A 166 -13.58 -0.37 -6.54
CA THR A 166 -14.22 -0.61 -7.84
C THR A 166 -14.91 0.64 -8.35
N THR A 167 -15.64 1.34 -7.48
CA THR A 167 -16.29 2.62 -7.80
C THR A 167 -15.26 3.67 -8.19
N LEU A 168 -14.21 3.84 -7.38
CA LEU A 168 -13.14 4.81 -7.60
C LEU A 168 -12.37 4.55 -8.90
N GLN A 169 -12.06 3.29 -9.19
CA GLN A 169 -11.42 2.88 -10.43
C GLN A 169 -12.28 3.23 -11.64
N SER A 170 -13.59 2.96 -11.57
CA SER A 170 -14.51 3.26 -12.68
C SER A 170 -14.67 4.75 -12.95
N GLN A 171 -14.62 5.57 -11.89
CA GLN A 171 -14.70 7.03 -11.99
C GLN A 171 -13.37 7.65 -12.44
N ASN A 172 -12.23 7.00 -12.18
CA ASN A 172 -10.90 7.52 -12.42
C ASN A 172 -9.99 6.47 -13.11
N PRO A 173 -10.34 5.98 -14.31
CA PRO A 173 -9.67 4.82 -14.94
C PRO A 173 -8.20 5.07 -15.31
N THR A 174 -7.80 6.34 -15.38
CA THR A 174 -6.42 6.75 -15.69
C THR A 174 -5.53 6.85 -14.45
N TYR A 175 -6.09 6.79 -13.24
CA TYR A 175 -5.36 7.06 -12.01
C TYR A 175 -4.51 5.88 -11.57
N GLU A 176 -3.42 6.17 -10.87
CA GLU A 176 -2.62 5.19 -10.14
C GLU A 176 -3.35 4.78 -8.85
N LEU A 177 -2.98 3.63 -8.29
CA LEU A 177 -3.39 3.18 -6.97
C LEU A 177 -2.19 3.23 -6.02
N TRP A 178 -2.27 4.06 -5.00
CA TRP A 178 -1.27 4.16 -3.94
C TRP A 178 -1.76 3.44 -2.70
N ILE A 179 -0.99 2.47 -2.22
CA ILE A 179 -1.33 1.64 -1.07
C ILE A 179 -0.27 1.83 0.01
N THR A 180 -0.71 2.12 1.24
CA THR A 180 0.22 2.34 2.35
C THR A 180 -0.31 1.87 3.69
N GLY A 181 0.59 1.71 4.65
CA GLY A 181 0.27 1.40 6.03
C GLY A 181 1.51 1.25 6.89
N HIS A 182 1.31 1.37 8.20
CA HIS A 182 2.36 1.21 9.22
C HIS A 182 2.11 -0.01 10.09
N SER A 183 3.17 -0.75 10.45
CA SER A 183 3.10 -1.92 11.33
C SER A 183 2.10 -2.96 10.79
N LEU A 184 1.07 -3.35 11.55
CA LEU A 184 -0.04 -4.19 11.07
C LEU A 184 -0.63 -3.67 9.74
N GLY A 185 -0.80 -2.36 9.61
CA GLY A 185 -1.31 -1.74 8.39
C GLY A 185 -0.39 -1.96 7.19
N GLY A 186 0.93 -2.08 7.40
CA GLY A 186 1.89 -2.43 6.36
C GLY A 186 1.67 -3.85 5.83
N ALA A 187 1.44 -4.82 6.71
CA ALA A 187 1.10 -6.18 6.29
C ALA A 187 -0.20 -6.24 5.49
N LEU A 188 -1.24 -5.52 5.92
CA LEU A 188 -2.52 -5.42 5.21
C LEU A 188 -2.39 -4.71 3.85
N ALA A 189 -1.60 -3.64 3.78
CA ALA A 189 -1.28 -2.93 2.54
C ALA A 189 -0.58 -3.85 1.52
N SER A 190 0.40 -4.65 1.97
CA SER A 190 1.10 -5.63 1.14
C SER A 190 0.16 -6.73 0.61
N LEU A 191 -0.75 -7.23 1.46
CA LEU A 191 -1.78 -8.18 1.02
C LEU A 191 -2.73 -7.54 0.01
N ALA A 192 -3.19 -6.32 0.25
CA ALA A 192 -4.08 -5.61 -0.65
C ALA A 192 -3.45 -5.40 -2.03
N ALA A 193 -2.21 -4.93 -2.09
CA ALA A 193 -1.49 -4.74 -3.35
C ALA A 193 -1.39 -6.03 -4.16
N SER A 194 -0.95 -7.12 -3.51
CA SER A 194 -0.86 -8.44 -4.13
C SER A 194 -2.21 -8.95 -4.63
N TYR A 195 -3.26 -8.83 -3.81
CA TYR A 195 -4.59 -9.31 -4.16
C TYR A 195 -5.20 -8.51 -5.32
N ILE A 196 -5.05 -7.19 -5.30
CA ILE A 196 -5.55 -6.28 -6.34
C ILE A 196 -4.84 -6.54 -7.68
N ALA A 197 -3.52 -6.71 -7.66
CA ALA A 197 -2.74 -7.06 -8.84
C ALA A 197 -3.16 -8.43 -9.41
N ASN A 198 -3.32 -9.43 -8.54
CA ASN A 198 -3.70 -10.78 -8.92
C ASN A 198 -5.13 -10.86 -9.52
N THR A 199 -6.07 -10.12 -8.92
CA THR A 199 -7.46 -10.04 -9.41
C THR A 199 -7.64 -9.09 -10.60
N LYS A 200 -6.58 -8.37 -10.99
CA LYS A 200 -6.56 -7.43 -12.12
C LYS A 200 -7.55 -6.25 -11.97
N LEU A 201 -7.89 -5.89 -10.73
CA LEU A 201 -8.71 -4.70 -10.47
C LEU A 201 -7.95 -3.42 -10.87
N PHE A 202 -6.64 -3.41 -10.64
CA PHE A 202 -5.69 -2.46 -11.20
C PHE A 202 -4.59 -3.22 -11.93
N ALA A 203 -4.03 -2.61 -12.98
CA ALA A 203 -2.83 -3.13 -13.63
C ALA A 203 -1.64 -3.01 -12.67
N ALA A 204 -0.78 -4.03 -12.63
CA ALA A 204 0.40 -4.11 -11.75
C ALA A 204 1.23 -2.81 -11.77
N ASN A 205 1.54 -2.30 -12.96
CA ASN A 205 2.31 -1.07 -13.19
C ASN A 205 1.60 0.24 -12.79
N LYS A 206 0.36 0.18 -12.31
CA LYS A 206 -0.36 1.32 -11.74
C LYS A 206 -0.42 1.27 -10.21
N ILE A 207 0.07 0.20 -9.59
CA ILE A 207 0.03 0.01 -8.14
C ILE A 207 1.37 0.43 -7.56
N LYS A 208 1.34 1.38 -6.63
CA LYS A 208 2.49 1.81 -5.83
C LYS A 208 2.27 1.42 -4.39
N LEU A 209 3.14 0.58 -3.85
CA LEU A 209 3.05 0.11 -2.47
C LEU A 209 4.23 0.66 -1.67
N VAL A 210 3.94 1.42 -0.61
CA VAL A 210 4.98 1.83 0.36
C VAL A 210 4.48 1.51 1.76
N THR A 211 5.22 0.68 2.48
CA THR A 211 4.89 0.25 3.84
C THR A 211 5.95 0.68 4.84
N PHE A 212 5.54 0.90 6.09
CA PHE A 212 6.41 1.40 7.15
C PHE A 212 6.45 0.41 8.32
N GLY A 213 7.62 -0.16 8.62
CA GLY A 213 7.75 -1.13 9.70
C GLY A 213 6.85 -2.36 9.53
N GLN A 214 6.61 -2.78 8.27
CA GLN A 214 5.81 -3.95 7.97
C GLN A 214 6.44 -5.19 8.61
N PRO A 215 5.68 -5.97 9.41
CA PRO A 215 6.14 -7.23 9.93
C PRO A 215 6.13 -8.26 8.76
N ARG A 216 6.84 -9.39 8.88
CA ARG A 216 6.86 -10.41 7.81
C ARG A 216 5.41 -10.85 7.50
N THR A 217 4.99 -10.92 6.23
CA THR A 217 3.55 -11.19 5.95
C THR A 217 3.30 -12.62 5.50
N GLY A 218 4.27 -13.21 4.81
CA GLY A 218 4.16 -14.55 4.24
C GLY A 218 5.51 -15.20 3.99
N ASP A 219 5.46 -16.35 3.32
CA ASP A 219 6.64 -17.12 2.93
C ASP A 219 7.39 -16.51 1.74
N LYS A 220 8.47 -17.18 1.31
CA LYS A 220 9.28 -16.75 0.18
C LYS A 220 8.51 -16.71 -1.15
N LEU A 221 7.53 -17.60 -1.33
CA LEU A 221 6.72 -17.65 -2.54
C LEU A 221 5.75 -16.46 -2.58
N TYR A 222 5.17 -16.10 -1.44
CA TYR A 222 4.39 -14.87 -1.31
C TYR A 222 5.26 -13.64 -1.59
N ALA A 223 6.44 -13.55 -0.98
CA ALA A 223 7.35 -12.41 -1.20
C ALA A 223 7.71 -12.25 -2.69
N ALA A 224 8.08 -13.34 -3.36
CA ALA A 224 8.37 -13.34 -4.80
C ALA A 224 7.14 -12.96 -5.66
N ALA A 225 5.93 -13.34 -5.24
CA ALA A 225 4.71 -12.94 -5.92
C ALA A 225 4.46 -11.43 -5.82
N VAL A 226 4.69 -10.83 -4.65
CA VAL A 226 4.57 -9.38 -4.44
C VAL A 226 5.58 -8.62 -5.30
N GLU A 227 6.86 -9.02 -5.24
CA GLU A 227 7.97 -8.41 -6.00
C GLU A 227 7.68 -8.37 -7.51
N LYS A 228 7.05 -9.42 -8.04
CA LYS A 228 6.71 -9.52 -9.46
C LYS A 228 5.51 -8.64 -9.85
N GLN A 229 4.65 -8.30 -8.90
CA GLN A 229 3.32 -7.74 -9.15
C GLN A 229 3.22 -6.24 -8.87
N VAL A 230 4.13 -5.67 -8.09
CA VAL A 230 3.99 -4.32 -7.55
C VAL A 230 5.33 -3.60 -7.63
N ASP A 231 5.31 -2.36 -8.13
CA ASP A 231 6.47 -1.47 -8.03
C ASP A 231 6.61 -1.02 -6.56
N LEU A 232 7.72 -1.42 -5.92
CA LEU A 232 8.04 -1.14 -4.52
C LEU A 232 8.72 0.22 -4.30
#